data_AF-A0A3Q3L249-F1
#
_entry.id   AF-A0A3Q3L249-F1
#
_cell.length_a   1.000
_cell.length_b   1.000
_cell.length_c   1.000
_cell.angle_alpha   90.00
_cell.angle_beta   90.00
_cell.angle_gamma   90.00
#
_symmetry.space_group_name_H-M   'P 1'
#
loop_
_entity.id
_entity.type
_entity.pdbx_description
1 polymer ?
#
loop_
_entity_poly.entity_id
_entity_poly.type
_entity_poly.pdbx_seq_one_letter_code
_entity_poly.pdbx_strand_id
1 'polypeptide(L)'
;MFLPFSPPPYPSLFPVFLLLLLFLPPSLVSPSLTPLSWTSPHDPCYYLDGRPRHCLSEFINAAYGVPVNASFSQKAPDYDTNITALTDLHNPHNLTCWIAPRSPDTGEWVLTLPLGRRFEITYISLQFCYQGEPSDPISISILKSMDYGRTWRPMQHYSSDCLGKFGLPSQTVAQTRHQETEPLCSDPRPLQKQRGGMVLAFSTLDGRPSSPDFDYSPTLQDWVTATDIRVVFHQVSKDTKMAPASPFRAPLALSDLQVGGRCKCNGHASKCRRDDTGRAVCVCEHHTAGPDCDVCEDFYFDRPWHRATPTHPNPCVACECNGHSNKCRFSMEVFQQSGRRSGGVCQKCRHHTAGRHCQYCQNGYTRDHNKALNHRQACQPCQCHPVGAVGRWCNQTSGQCLCRDGVTGLRCNRCAPGYKQGKSPLRPCIRKFRRRKARIGRSYCSELLPECVSYCQPSQVKVRMNLETYCLKDYVLKVQVRGMERSGPWWQFSISVQTVFRTGSTSRVRRGPLSLWVPDRDLSCGCPALNVGRTFLLIGAEEGERGWGPEESRLVADRSTLALQWREHWSPKLRGFRGQDKRGRCPLKSPAAGHSQYLGEVTLSTICSLIEQLTQNPKQASASFSNCT
;
A
#
# COMPACT_ATOMS: atom_id res chain seq x y z
N MET A 1 -41.28 41.53 31.80
CA MET A 1 -41.25 41.35 33.27
C MET A 1 -39.97 40.57 33.62
N PHE A 2 -39.49 40.73 34.86
CA PHE A 2 -38.24 40.19 35.43
C PHE A 2 -36.92 40.91 35.07
N LEU A 3 -36.41 41.62 36.06
CA LEU A 3 -34.99 41.88 36.41
C LEU A 3 -34.40 40.60 37.10
N PRO A 4 -33.17 40.56 37.69
CA PRO A 4 -32.02 41.51 37.70
C PRO A 4 -30.61 40.84 37.50
N PHE A 5 -29.56 41.65 37.72
CA PHE A 5 -28.24 41.37 38.33
C PHE A 5 -26.94 41.49 37.49
N SER A 6 -25.99 42.23 38.06
CA SER A 6 -24.62 42.49 37.58
C SER A 6 -23.60 42.24 38.72
N PRO A 7 -22.36 41.77 38.42
CA PRO A 7 -21.24 41.75 39.38
C PRO A 7 -20.19 42.87 39.11
N PRO A 8 -19.32 43.20 40.10
CA PRO A 8 -18.35 44.31 40.03
C PRO A 8 -16.93 43.93 39.55
N PRO A 9 -16.04 44.90 39.25
CA PRO A 9 -14.67 44.65 38.78
C PRO A 9 -13.62 44.56 39.90
N TYR A 10 -12.50 43.88 39.64
CA TYR A 10 -11.29 43.83 40.49
C TYR A 10 -10.11 44.56 39.82
N PRO A 11 -9.21 45.22 40.58
CA PRO A 11 -8.08 45.99 40.05
C PRO A 11 -6.78 45.18 39.92
N SER A 12 -5.83 45.73 39.15
CA SER A 12 -4.52 45.14 38.84
C SER A 12 -3.41 45.52 39.84
N LEU A 13 -2.57 44.55 40.21
CA LEU A 13 -1.35 44.74 41.00
C LEU A 13 -0.12 44.51 40.09
N PHE A 14 0.50 45.60 39.60
CA PHE A 14 1.67 45.52 38.72
C PHE A 14 2.84 46.53 38.95
N PRO A 15 2.79 47.52 39.88
CA PRO A 15 3.94 48.40 40.13
C PRO A 15 4.49 48.29 41.57
N VAL A 16 5.15 47.18 41.91
CA VAL A 16 5.99 47.09 43.15
C VAL A 16 7.35 46.44 42.87
N PHE A 17 7.46 45.55 41.87
CA PHE A 17 8.68 44.77 41.65
C PHE A 17 9.84 45.52 40.95
N LEU A 18 9.61 46.73 40.43
CA LEU A 18 10.61 47.46 39.62
C LEU A 18 11.63 48.27 40.45
N LEU A 19 11.43 48.43 41.76
CA LEU A 19 12.26 49.34 42.58
C LEU A 19 13.46 48.67 43.29
N LEU A 20 13.60 47.34 43.18
CA LEU A 20 14.60 46.55 43.95
C LEU A 20 15.89 46.24 43.19
N LEU A 21 16.05 46.70 41.95
CA LEU A 21 17.21 46.43 41.08
C LEU A 21 18.30 47.51 41.13
N LEU A 22 18.17 48.54 41.98
CA LEU A 22 19.09 49.70 42.04
C LEU A 22 20.19 49.61 43.12
N PHE A 23 20.35 48.48 43.81
CA PHE A 23 21.26 48.37 44.98
C PHE A 23 22.23 47.17 44.93
N LEU A 24 22.90 46.94 43.78
CA LEU A 24 24.02 45.98 43.68
C LEU A 24 25.27 46.66 43.06
N PRO A 25 26.48 46.50 43.66
CA PRO A 25 27.66 47.27 43.30
C PRO A 25 28.37 46.75 42.02
N PRO A 26 29.01 47.64 41.24
CA PRO A 26 29.62 47.28 39.96
C PRO A 26 31.11 46.91 40.10
N SER A 27 31.41 45.65 40.39
CA SER A 27 32.79 45.14 40.33
C SER A 27 32.84 43.63 40.14
N LEU A 28 32.70 43.19 38.88
CA LEU A 28 33.21 41.94 38.28
C LEU A 28 32.66 41.80 36.84
N VAL A 29 33.13 42.64 35.91
CA VAL A 29 32.81 42.51 34.48
C VAL A 29 34.09 42.59 33.65
N SER A 30 34.54 41.43 33.15
CA SER A 30 35.48 41.33 32.05
C SER A 30 34.75 40.65 30.88
N PRO A 31 34.52 41.32 29.74
CA PRO A 31 33.75 40.73 28.65
C PRO A 31 34.64 39.89 27.74
N SER A 32 34.89 38.63 28.12
CA SER A 32 35.34 37.61 27.16
C SER A 32 34.17 37.20 26.28
N LEU A 33 33.91 37.98 25.22
CA LEU A 33 32.85 37.73 24.24
C LEU A 33 33.19 36.51 23.36
N THR A 34 32.95 35.31 23.87
CA THR A 34 32.69 34.13 23.03
C THR A 34 31.29 34.26 22.43
N PRO A 35 31.09 34.08 21.12
CA PRO A 35 29.75 34.12 20.54
C PRO A 35 28.89 33.00 21.12
N LEU A 36 27.76 33.35 21.74
CA LEU A 36 26.80 32.41 22.30
C LEU A 36 26.08 31.64 21.19
N SER A 37 26.68 30.55 20.71
CA SER A 37 25.92 29.53 19.97
C SER A 37 24.97 28.83 20.93
N TRP A 38 23.67 29.13 20.85
CA TRP A 38 22.61 28.42 21.56
C TRP A 38 22.39 27.01 20.96
N THR A 39 23.40 26.15 21.10
CA THR A 39 23.25 24.72 20.84
C THR A 39 22.56 24.09 22.05
N SER A 40 21.23 24.01 22.00
CA SER A 40 20.49 23.10 22.88
C SER A 40 21.09 21.69 22.74
N PRO A 41 21.38 20.97 23.85
CA PRO A 41 21.92 19.61 23.78
C PRO A 41 20.89 18.57 23.29
N HIS A 42 19.67 18.99 22.98
CA HIS A 42 18.58 18.14 22.51
C HIS A 42 18.37 18.28 21.00
N ASP A 43 18.11 17.16 20.31
CA ASP A 43 17.80 17.17 18.88
C ASP A 43 16.51 17.96 18.60
N PRO A 44 16.55 19.01 17.77
CA PRO A 44 15.37 19.79 17.44
C PRO A 44 14.34 19.08 16.56
N CYS A 45 14.51 17.80 16.19
CA CYS A 45 13.44 16.94 15.65
C CYS A 45 12.53 16.31 16.72
N TYR A 46 12.83 16.47 18.01
CA TYR A 46 12.00 15.94 19.10
C TYR A 46 11.67 17.00 20.16
N TYR A 47 10.53 16.83 20.83
CA TYR A 47 10.23 17.48 22.09
C TYR A 47 11.02 16.82 23.23
N LEU A 48 11.12 17.49 24.39
CA LEU A 48 11.83 16.96 25.57
C LEU A 48 11.23 15.66 26.14
N ASP A 49 9.98 15.33 25.79
CA ASP A 49 9.30 14.08 26.14
C ASP A 49 9.48 12.97 25.09
N GLY A 50 10.33 13.18 24.07
CA GLY A 50 10.61 12.24 23.00
C GLY A 50 9.53 12.18 21.91
N ARG A 51 8.48 13.02 21.95
CA ARG A 51 7.54 13.11 20.82
C ARG A 51 8.20 13.79 19.61
N PRO A 52 8.01 13.27 18.39
CA PRO A 52 8.58 13.87 17.18
C PRO A 52 7.91 15.21 16.86
N ARG A 53 8.65 16.12 16.22
CA ARG A 53 8.19 17.44 15.80
C ARG A 53 8.86 17.86 14.50
N HIS A 54 8.19 18.70 13.71
CA HIS A 54 8.75 19.24 12.48
C HIS A 54 10.12 19.91 12.71
N CYS A 55 11.13 19.53 11.92
CA CYS A 55 12.48 20.08 11.99
C CYS A 55 13.05 20.35 10.60
N LEU A 56 13.73 21.50 10.46
CA LEU A 56 14.37 21.92 9.22
C LEU A 56 15.87 22.05 9.42
N SER A 57 16.63 21.79 8.35
CA SER A 57 18.05 22.09 8.30
C SER A 57 18.31 23.59 8.38
N GLU A 58 19.51 23.96 8.83
CA GLU A 58 19.98 25.35 8.89
C GLU A 58 19.90 26.04 7.51
N PHE A 59 19.69 27.35 7.51
CA PHE A 59 19.67 28.15 6.29
C PHE A 59 21.11 28.50 5.91
N ILE A 60 21.50 28.21 4.67
CA ILE A 60 22.87 28.42 4.19
C ILE A 60 22.88 29.07 2.81
N ASN A 61 24.00 29.73 2.47
CA ASN A 61 24.36 29.98 1.08
C ASN A 61 24.92 28.67 0.49
N ALA A 62 24.12 27.97 -0.31
CA ALA A 62 24.49 26.71 -0.94
C ALA A 62 25.53 26.88 -2.06
N ALA A 63 25.82 28.11 -2.50
CA ALA A 63 26.88 28.40 -3.46
C ALA A 63 28.26 28.54 -2.81
N TYR A 64 28.34 28.83 -1.51
CA TYR A 64 29.60 29.16 -0.84
C TYR A 64 30.64 28.02 -0.93
N GLY A 65 31.81 28.34 -1.48
CA GLY A 65 32.90 27.40 -1.71
C GLY A 65 32.62 26.33 -2.78
N VAL A 66 31.57 26.49 -3.61
CA VAL A 66 31.25 25.57 -4.70
C VAL A 66 31.82 26.10 -6.02
N PRO A 67 32.60 25.32 -6.78
CA PRO A 67 33.16 25.79 -8.04
C PRO A 67 32.07 26.05 -9.08
N VAL A 68 31.99 27.28 -9.59
CA VAL A 68 31.13 27.67 -10.71
C VAL A 68 31.82 27.33 -12.02
N ASN A 69 31.07 26.82 -13.00
CA ASN A 69 31.54 26.65 -14.37
C ASN A 69 30.98 27.79 -15.25
N ALA A 70 31.84 28.64 -15.80
CA ALA A 70 31.45 29.65 -16.79
C ALA A 70 31.79 29.16 -18.20
N SER A 71 30.82 29.24 -19.10
CA SER A 71 31.02 28.92 -20.52
C SER A 71 30.40 29.99 -21.41
N PHE A 72 30.95 30.10 -22.63
CA PHE A 72 30.48 31.01 -23.68
C PHE A 72 30.08 30.21 -24.92
N SER A 73 29.06 30.68 -25.65
CA SER A 73 28.36 29.91 -26.68
C SER A 73 29.21 29.46 -27.89
N GLN A 74 30.37 30.10 -28.15
CA GLN A 74 31.34 29.65 -29.15
C GLN A 74 32.63 29.13 -28.51
N LYS A 75 33.07 27.94 -28.94
CA LYS A 75 34.28 27.25 -28.47
C LYS A 75 35.56 28.11 -28.61
N ALA A 76 36.20 28.42 -27.49
CA ALA A 76 37.64 28.73 -27.37
C ALA A 76 38.08 28.44 -25.91
N PRO A 77 39.39 28.34 -25.61
CA PRO A 77 39.91 27.38 -24.64
C PRO A 77 39.85 27.83 -23.19
N ASP A 78 40.27 26.93 -22.30
CA ASP A 78 40.57 27.16 -20.87
C ASP A 78 41.17 28.55 -20.62
N TYR A 79 40.36 29.44 -20.05
CA TYR A 79 40.82 30.68 -19.43
C TYR A 79 40.62 30.53 -17.93
N ASP A 80 41.73 30.33 -17.21
CA ASP A 80 41.84 30.46 -15.75
C ASP A 80 41.50 31.90 -15.33
N THR A 81 40.21 32.23 -15.38
CA THR A 81 39.64 33.39 -14.69
C THR A 81 39.41 33.01 -13.24
N ASN A 82 39.53 33.98 -12.32
CA ASN A 82 39.27 33.78 -10.89
C ASN A 82 37.77 33.58 -10.62
N ILE A 83 37.22 32.47 -11.09
CA ILE A 83 35.80 32.12 -11.02
C ILE A 83 35.37 31.72 -9.61
N THR A 84 36.33 31.32 -8.78
CA THR A 84 36.20 31.17 -7.34
C THR A 84 35.73 32.45 -6.64
N ALA A 85 36.01 33.64 -7.20
CA ALA A 85 35.52 34.92 -6.69
C ALA A 85 33.99 35.10 -6.75
N LEU A 86 33.25 34.21 -7.43
CA LEU A 86 31.79 34.22 -7.41
C LEU A 86 31.20 33.59 -6.14
N THR A 87 32.01 32.84 -5.38
CA THR A 87 31.53 31.96 -4.31
C THR A 87 32.48 31.93 -3.10
N ASP A 88 33.38 32.90 -3.00
CA ASP A 88 34.35 33.02 -1.92
C ASP A 88 33.74 33.72 -0.68
N LEU A 89 34.59 34.17 0.24
CA LEU A 89 34.18 34.95 1.40
C LEU A 89 33.99 36.42 1.00
N HIS A 90 32.79 36.75 0.54
CA HIS A 90 32.44 38.10 0.11
C HIS A 90 32.71 39.15 1.21
N ASN A 91 33.59 40.12 0.92
CA ASN A 91 33.92 41.23 1.81
C ASN A 91 33.55 42.58 1.15
N PRO A 92 32.53 43.29 1.64
CA PRO A 92 32.10 44.58 1.09
C PRO A 92 33.17 45.69 1.07
N HIS A 93 34.26 45.54 1.83
CA HIS A 93 35.38 46.47 1.88
C HIS A 93 36.57 46.06 0.98
N ASN A 94 36.61 44.81 0.51
CA ASN A 94 37.66 44.29 -0.36
C ASN A 94 37.03 43.29 -1.34
N LEU A 95 36.42 43.83 -2.39
CA LEU A 95 35.63 43.06 -3.36
C LEU A 95 36.55 42.25 -4.27
N THR A 96 36.42 40.93 -4.22
CA THR A 96 36.83 40.04 -5.28
C THR A 96 35.80 40.12 -6.43
N CYS A 97 36.26 39.99 -7.67
CA CYS A 97 35.43 40.20 -8.85
C CYS A 97 35.81 39.22 -9.95
N TRP A 98 34.86 38.39 -10.38
CA TRP A 98 34.96 37.70 -11.65
C TRP A 98 34.53 38.65 -12.77
N ILE A 99 35.38 38.79 -13.79
CA ILE A 99 35.15 39.64 -14.95
C ILE A 99 35.12 38.75 -16.18
N ALA A 100 34.02 38.81 -16.94
CA ALA A 100 33.84 38.06 -18.16
C ALA A 100 34.89 38.47 -19.22
N PRO A 101 35.64 37.51 -19.80
CA PRO A 101 36.54 37.76 -20.91
C PRO A 101 35.90 38.53 -22.07
N ARG A 102 36.69 39.40 -22.70
CA ARG A 102 36.24 40.29 -23.78
C ARG A 102 36.06 39.50 -25.08
N SER A 103 34.83 39.03 -25.35
CA SER A 103 34.49 38.33 -26.58
C SER A 103 34.27 39.31 -27.75
N PRO A 104 34.66 38.97 -29.00
CA PRO A 104 34.12 39.62 -30.18
C PRO A 104 32.60 39.41 -30.24
N ASP A 105 31.89 40.47 -30.62
CA ASP A 105 30.45 40.66 -30.45
C ASP A 105 29.56 39.46 -30.84
N THR A 106 28.53 39.18 -30.01
CA THR A 106 27.47 38.16 -30.11
C THR A 106 27.76 36.79 -29.45
N GLY A 107 27.23 36.62 -28.24
CA GLY A 107 27.02 35.32 -27.61
C GLY A 107 26.36 35.44 -26.24
N GLU A 108 26.29 34.32 -25.51
CA GLU A 108 25.67 34.24 -24.19
C GLU A 108 26.69 33.71 -23.18
N TRP A 109 26.74 34.32 -22.00
CA TRP A 109 27.54 33.83 -20.88
C TRP A 109 26.67 32.95 -19.98
N VAL A 110 27.12 31.72 -19.75
CA VAL A 110 26.39 30.71 -18.98
C VAL A 110 27.20 30.34 -17.74
N LEU A 111 26.75 30.77 -16.57
CA LEU A 111 27.27 30.35 -15.28
C LEU A 111 26.45 29.14 -14.80
N THR A 112 27.10 28.03 -14.50
CA THR A 112 26.45 26.81 -13.97
C THR A 112 27.07 26.44 -12.61
N LEU A 113 26.21 26.30 -11.59
CA LEU A 113 26.55 26.02 -10.21
C LEU A 113 25.92 24.68 -9.77
N PRO A 114 26.72 23.59 -9.63
CA PRO A 114 26.22 22.30 -9.18
C PRO A 114 26.18 22.20 -7.65
N LEU A 115 24.99 22.16 -7.05
CA LEU A 115 24.83 22.13 -5.57
C LEU A 115 25.10 20.75 -4.96
N GLY A 116 25.24 19.70 -5.79
CA GLY A 116 25.59 18.33 -5.38
C GLY A 116 24.51 17.54 -4.64
N ARG A 117 23.40 18.18 -4.22
CA ARG A 117 22.19 17.57 -3.64
C ARG A 117 20.96 18.41 -3.97
N ARG A 118 19.76 17.94 -3.59
CA ARG A 118 18.55 18.77 -3.63
C ARG A 118 18.51 19.78 -2.48
N PHE A 119 18.25 21.03 -2.82
CA PHE A 119 17.96 22.14 -1.90
C PHE A 119 16.57 22.72 -2.18
N GLU A 120 15.94 23.27 -1.15
CA GLU A 120 14.77 24.15 -1.24
C GLU A 120 15.29 25.59 -1.26
N ILE A 121 15.32 26.18 -2.45
CA ILE A 121 15.89 27.50 -2.71
C ILE A 121 14.89 28.58 -2.32
N THR A 122 15.29 29.49 -1.44
CA THR A 122 14.49 30.67 -1.07
C THR A 122 14.83 31.87 -1.96
N TYR A 123 16.11 32.10 -2.23
CA TYR A 123 16.54 33.15 -3.15
C TYR A 123 17.81 32.79 -3.93
N ILE A 124 18.00 33.48 -5.04
CA ILE A 124 19.25 33.52 -5.80
C ILE A 124 19.60 35.01 -5.96
N SER A 125 20.80 35.42 -5.58
CA SER A 125 21.25 36.81 -5.73
C SER A 125 22.57 36.90 -6.47
N LEU A 126 22.70 37.98 -7.25
CA LEU A 126 23.86 38.34 -8.06
C LEU A 126 24.29 39.74 -7.66
N GLN A 127 25.53 39.90 -7.18
CA GLN A 127 26.10 41.21 -6.89
C GLN A 127 27.05 41.63 -8.02
N PHE A 128 26.83 42.82 -8.57
CA PHE A 128 27.66 43.40 -9.62
C PHE A 128 28.80 44.24 -9.01
N CYS A 129 29.98 44.18 -9.63
CA CYS A 129 31.18 44.91 -9.16
C CYS A 129 31.08 46.43 -9.33
N TYR A 130 30.30 46.91 -10.30
CA TYR A 130 30.17 48.34 -10.59
C TYR A 130 29.02 48.98 -9.81
N GLN A 131 29.22 50.21 -9.35
CA GLN A 131 28.26 50.93 -8.48
C GLN A 131 27.24 51.82 -9.22
N GLY A 132 27.32 51.91 -10.55
CA GLY A 132 26.38 52.62 -11.41
C GLY A 132 25.54 51.65 -12.24
N GLU A 133 24.30 52.04 -12.57
CA GLU A 133 23.41 51.18 -13.36
C GLU A 133 24.01 50.81 -14.72
N PRO A 134 23.74 49.59 -15.24
CA PRO A 134 24.24 49.18 -16.54
C PRO A 134 23.58 50.05 -17.61
N SER A 135 24.38 50.73 -18.44
CA SER A 135 23.88 51.58 -19.52
C SER A 135 23.20 50.78 -20.64
N ASP A 136 23.56 49.50 -20.78
CA ASP A 136 22.99 48.57 -21.76
C ASP A 136 21.88 47.72 -21.11
N PRO A 137 20.77 47.40 -21.81
CA PRO A 137 19.70 46.57 -21.28
C PRO A 137 20.19 45.13 -21.04
N ILE A 138 20.31 44.72 -19.78
CA ILE A 138 20.69 43.34 -19.46
C ILE A 138 19.47 42.42 -19.55
N SER A 139 19.57 41.39 -20.39
CA SER A 139 18.65 40.26 -20.42
C SER A 139 19.25 39.06 -19.68
N ILE A 140 18.60 38.56 -18.63
CA ILE A 140 19.09 37.44 -17.80
C ILE A 140 18.02 36.36 -17.73
N SER A 141 18.41 35.09 -17.84
CA SER A 141 17.56 33.94 -17.48
C SER A 141 18.18 33.18 -16.31
N ILE A 142 17.39 32.92 -15.28
CA ILE A 142 17.73 32.01 -14.19
C ILE A 142 17.02 30.68 -14.45
N LEU A 143 17.77 29.60 -14.50
CA LEU A 143 17.29 28.23 -14.69
C LEU A 143 17.75 27.33 -13.54
N LYS A 144 17.03 26.22 -13.34
CA LYS A 144 17.35 25.16 -12.39
C LYS A 144 17.32 23.79 -13.05
N SER A 145 18.04 22.85 -12.46
CA SER A 145 17.87 21.40 -12.66
C SER A 145 17.29 20.75 -11.40
N MET A 146 16.66 19.58 -11.51
CA MET A 146 16.29 18.70 -10.38
C MET A 146 16.96 17.31 -10.46
N ASP A 147 17.73 17.08 -11.53
CA ASP A 147 18.19 15.78 -11.99
C ASP A 147 19.70 15.78 -12.28
N TYR A 148 20.45 16.62 -11.54
CA TYR A 148 21.91 16.74 -11.59
C TYR A 148 22.41 17.19 -12.97
N GLY A 149 21.86 18.32 -13.42
CA GLY A 149 22.26 19.03 -14.65
C GLY A 149 21.78 18.44 -15.98
N ARG A 150 20.95 17.38 -15.97
CA ARG A 150 20.49 16.70 -17.20
C ARG A 150 19.40 17.47 -17.92
N THR A 151 18.39 17.95 -17.19
CA THR A 151 17.33 18.82 -17.71
C THR A 151 17.35 20.17 -17.02
N TRP A 152 16.96 21.19 -17.76
CA TRP A 152 16.99 22.59 -17.33
C TRP A 152 15.63 23.22 -17.56
N ARG A 153 15.08 23.84 -16.53
CA ARG A 153 13.79 24.52 -16.54
C ARG A 153 13.98 25.97 -16.06
N PRO A 154 13.42 26.97 -16.76
CA PRO A 154 13.51 28.36 -16.32
C PRO A 154 12.78 28.60 -14.99
N MET A 155 13.31 29.53 -14.21
CA MET A 155 12.73 30.03 -12.96
C MET A 155 12.21 31.46 -13.12
N GLN A 156 13.02 32.31 -13.74
CA GLN A 156 12.79 33.74 -13.85
C GLN A 156 13.56 34.26 -15.06
N HIS A 157 12.94 35.20 -15.77
CA HIS A 157 13.57 36.01 -16.79
C HIS A 157 13.61 37.47 -16.32
N TYR A 158 14.64 38.19 -16.73
CA TYR A 158 14.78 39.61 -16.53
C TYR A 158 15.12 40.26 -17.88
N SER A 159 14.35 41.27 -18.29
CA SER A 159 14.61 42.06 -19.50
C SER A 159 13.78 43.34 -19.47
N SER A 160 14.31 44.42 -20.05
CA SER A 160 13.52 45.62 -20.35
C SER A 160 12.51 45.40 -21.48
N ASP A 161 12.77 44.41 -22.35
CA ASP A 161 11.88 43.94 -23.40
C ASP A 161 11.64 42.43 -23.20
N CYS A 162 10.69 42.09 -22.33
CA CYS A 162 10.28 40.71 -22.08
C CYS A 162 9.58 40.09 -23.29
N LEU A 163 8.82 40.88 -24.05
CA LEU A 163 7.99 40.38 -25.14
C LEU A 163 8.85 40.05 -26.37
N GLY A 164 9.75 40.95 -26.78
CA GLY A 164 10.64 40.72 -27.91
C GLY A 164 11.77 39.73 -27.61
N LYS A 165 12.30 39.69 -26.38
CA LYS A 165 13.41 38.77 -26.03
C LYS A 165 12.96 37.35 -25.66
N PHE A 166 11.84 37.21 -24.95
CA PHE A 166 11.40 35.93 -24.38
C PHE A 166 9.98 35.51 -24.78
N GLY A 167 9.23 36.34 -25.50
CA GLY A 167 7.82 36.06 -25.85
C GLY A 167 6.87 36.11 -24.65
N LEU A 168 7.30 36.69 -23.53
CA LEU A 168 6.54 36.74 -22.28
C LEU A 168 6.05 38.17 -21.97
N PRO A 169 4.87 38.34 -21.35
CA PRO A 169 4.47 39.62 -20.79
C PRO A 169 5.39 40.02 -19.63
N SER A 170 5.55 41.34 -19.42
CA SER A 170 6.21 41.85 -18.21
C SER A 170 5.27 41.68 -17.00
N GLN A 171 5.65 40.84 -16.06
CA GLN A 171 4.82 40.36 -14.96
C GLN A 171 5.70 39.92 -13.78
N THR A 172 5.39 40.41 -12.57
CA THR A 172 6.11 40.07 -11.33
C THR A 172 5.34 39.11 -10.42
N VAL A 173 4.05 38.91 -10.67
CA VAL A 173 3.13 38.11 -9.83
C VAL A 173 2.36 37.13 -10.69
N ALA A 174 2.36 35.85 -10.34
CA ALA A 174 1.53 34.82 -10.97
C ALA A 174 0.04 35.08 -10.64
N GLN A 175 -0.79 35.27 -11.67
CA GLN A 175 -2.21 35.63 -11.48
C GLN A 175 -3.07 34.44 -11.03
N THR A 176 -2.62 33.20 -11.29
CA THR A 176 -3.36 31.98 -10.96
C THR A 176 -2.45 30.92 -10.34
N ARG A 177 -3.06 29.98 -9.60
CA ARG A 177 -2.36 28.82 -9.03
C ARG A 177 -1.68 27.92 -10.07
N HIS A 178 -2.13 27.95 -11.34
CA HIS A 178 -1.50 27.17 -12.41
C HIS A 178 -0.18 27.81 -12.88
N GLN A 179 -0.11 29.13 -12.88
CA GLN A 179 1.10 29.90 -13.22
C GLN A 179 2.18 29.87 -12.11
N GLU A 180 1.87 29.31 -10.93
CA GLU A 180 2.84 29.18 -9.82
C GLU A 180 4.07 28.32 -10.13
N THR A 181 4.07 27.55 -11.23
CA THR A 181 5.25 26.80 -11.70
C THR A 181 5.81 27.30 -13.03
N GLU A 182 5.32 28.44 -13.52
CA GLU A 182 5.81 29.06 -14.75
C GLU A 182 6.89 30.12 -14.43
N PRO A 183 7.83 30.35 -15.37
CA PRO A 183 8.78 31.45 -15.26
C PRO A 183 8.07 32.78 -15.53
N LEU A 184 8.34 33.78 -14.70
CA LEU A 184 7.88 35.14 -14.95
C LEU A 184 8.99 35.95 -15.63
N CYS A 185 8.64 37.07 -16.27
CA CYS A 185 9.61 38.00 -16.83
C CYS A 185 9.34 39.42 -16.32
N SER A 186 10.37 40.12 -15.83
CA SER A 186 10.23 41.51 -15.37
C SER A 186 11.44 42.37 -15.74
N ASP A 187 11.30 43.70 -15.72
CA ASP A 187 12.46 44.58 -15.79
C ASP A 187 13.22 44.49 -14.46
N PRO A 188 14.55 44.23 -14.46
CA PRO A 188 15.34 44.17 -13.23
C PRO A 188 15.64 45.54 -12.60
N ARG A 189 15.23 46.66 -13.23
CA ARG A 189 15.56 48.03 -12.79
C ARG A 189 14.42 48.67 -11.97
N PRO A 190 14.74 49.56 -11.01
CA PRO A 190 16.09 49.90 -10.56
C PRO A 190 16.73 48.77 -9.75
N LEU A 191 18.02 48.52 -9.96
CA LEU A 191 18.73 47.49 -9.19
C LEU A 191 18.93 47.94 -7.74
N GLN A 192 18.80 47.02 -6.78
CA GLN A 192 18.90 47.39 -5.37
C GLN A 192 20.37 47.71 -5.01
N LYS A 193 20.62 48.93 -4.54
CA LYS A 193 21.96 49.35 -4.10
C LYS A 193 22.27 48.81 -2.70
N GLN A 194 23.37 48.08 -2.59
CA GLN A 194 23.91 47.54 -1.33
C GLN A 194 25.34 48.08 -1.07
N ARG A 195 25.89 47.85 0.12
CA ARG A 195 27.31 48.17 0.38
C ARG A 195 28.19 47.31 -0.52
N GLY A 196 28.90 47.95 -1.45
CA GLY A 196 29.84 47.28 -2.37
C GLY A 196 29.30 47.04 -3.79
N GLY A 197 28.04 47.34 -4.11
CA GLY A 197 27.56 47.15 -5.48
C GLY A 197 26.04 47.25 -5.66
N MET A 198 25.60 46.89 -6.86
CA MET A 198 24.19 46.65 -7.17
C MET A 198 23.88 45.17 -7.03
N VAL A 199 22.69 44.85 -6.53
CA VAL A 199 22.22 43.47 -6.35
C VAL A 199 20.96 43.24 -7.18
N LEU A 200 20.96 42.16 -7.94
CA LEU A 200 19.75 41.53 -8.48
C LEU A 200 19.40 40.35 -7.58
N ALA A 201 18.23 40.37 -6.95
CA ALA A 201 17.73 39.30 -6.11
C ALA A 201 16.46 38.69 -6.71
N PHE A 202 16.47 37.38 -6.90
CA PHE A 202 15.32 36.58 -7.27
C PHE A 202 14.84 35.78 -6.05
N SER A 203 13.65 36.07 -5.55
CA SER A 203 12.97 35.27 -4.53
C SER A 203 12.06 34.25 -5.21
N THR A 204 12.20 32.96 -4.85
CA THR A 204 11.53 31.87 -5.57
C THR A 204 10.02 31.81 -5.34
N LEU A 205 9.57 32.28 -4.18
CA LEU A 205 8.18 32.27 -3.71
C LEU A 205 7.49 33.63 -3.83
N ASP A 206 8.22 34.69 -4.20
CA ASP A 206 7.63 36.01 -4.38
C ASP A 206 6.67 36.03 -5.56
N GLY A 207 5.58 36.79 -5.43
CA GLY A 207 4.50 36.85 -6.40
C GLY A 207 3.73 35.53 -6.64
N ARG A 208 3.85 34.50 -5.78
CA ARG A 208 3.16 33.20 -5.96
C ARG A 208 2.01 33.02 -4.93
N PRO A 209 0.73 32.91 -5.35
CA PRO A 209 -0.42 32.93 -4.43
C PRO A 209 -0.41 31.91 -3.28
N SER A 210 0.11 30.71 -3.48
CA SER A 210 0.17 29.66 -2.45
C SER A 210 1.41 29.74 -1.53
N SER A 211 2.24 30.79 -1.67
CA SER A 211 3.43 31.04 -0.82
C SER A 211 3.15 31.05 0.69
N PRO A 212 2.05 31.66 1.20
CA PRO A 212 1.72 31.61 2.63
C PRO A 212 1.37 30.21 3.16
N ASP A 213 1.06 29.26 2.27
CA ASP A 213 0.66 27.88 2.57
C ASP A 213 1.72 26.87 2.06
N PHE A 214 2.98 27.31 1.95
CA PHE A 214 4.09 26.55 1.35
C PHE A 214 4.24 25.13 1.93
N ASP A 215 4.07 24.96 3.25
CA ASP A 215 4.20 23.66 3.93
C ASP A 215 3.17 22.62 3.44
N TYR A 216 2.06 23.07 2.84
CA TYR A 216 0.98 22.23 2.32
C TYR A 216 0.86 22.27 0.79
N SER A 217 1.64 23.11 0.10
CA SER A 217 1.67 23.21 -1.37
C SER A 217 2.80 22.36 -1.99
N PRO A 218 2.52 21.11 -2.43
CA PRO A 218 3.54 20.28 -3.08
C PRO A 218 4.07 20.92 -4.38
N THR A 219 3.20 21.64 -5.08
CA THR A 219 3.51 22.41 -6.29
C THR A 219 4.64 23.41 -6.05
N LEU A 220 4.58 24.17 -4.95
CA LEU A 220 5.64 25.12 -4.61
C LEU A 220 6.87 24.45 -3.98
N GLN A 221 6.71 23.35 -3.25
CA GLN A 221 7.83 22.56 -2.74
C GLN A 221 8.71 22.03 -3.90
N ASP A 222 8.10 21.52 -4.97
CA ASP A 222 8.83 21.11 -6.18
C ASP A 222 9.24 22.29 -7.08
N TRP A 223 8.61 23.46 -6.93
CA TRP A 223 9.09 24.70 -7.53
C TRP A 223 10.42 25.18 -6.91
N VAL A 224 10.52 25.24 -5.58
CA VAL A 224 11.77 25.69 -4.92
C VAL A 224 12.88 24.65 -4.98
N THR A 225 12.57 23.40 -5.36
CA THR A 225 13.55 22.32 -5.44
C THR A 225 14.51 22.48 -6.62
N ALA A 226 15.82 22.50 -6.33
CA ALA A 226 16.89 22.46 -7.32
C ALA A 226 18.09 21.58 -6.88
N THR A 227 18.77 20.97 -7.84
CA THR A 227 20.11 20.32 -7.68
C THR A 227 21.25 21.18 -8.23
N ASP A 228 20.94 22.02 -9.21
CA ASP A 228 21.91 22.86 -9.92
C ASP A 228 21.20 24.15 -10.34
N ILE A 229 21.92 25.27 -10.30
CA ILE A 229 21.46 26.57 -10.77
C ILE A 229 22.27 26.96 -12.00
N ARG A 230 21.61 27.60 -12.97
CA ARG A 230 22.25 28.18 -14.15
C ARG A 230 21.76 29.60 -14.36
N VAL A 231 22.68 30.53 -14.53
CA VAL A 231 22.39 31.93 -14.89
C VAL A 231 22.93 32.17 -16.28
N VAL A 232 22.06 32.62 -17.18
CA VAL A 232 22.39 32.95 -18.58
C VAL A 232 22.28 34.45 -18.76
N PHE A 233 23.37 35.10 -19.12
CA PHE A 233 23.40 36.50 -19.52
C PHE A 233 23.33 36.57 -21.04
N HIS A 234 22.19 37.01 -21.56
CA HIS A 234 21.96 37.14 -22.99
C HIS A 234 22.44 38.52 -23.45
N GLN A 235 23.41 38.56 -24.37
CA GLN A 235 23.81 39.83 -24.99
C GLN A 235 22.74 40.34 -25.97
N VAL A 236 22.60 41.65 -26.05
CA VAL A 236 21.87 42.35 -27.11
C VAL A 236 22.90 43.08 -27.97
N SER A 237 23.05 42.68 -29.23
CA SER A 237 24.00 43.32 -30.15
C SER A 237 23.27 44.18 -31.18
N LYS A 238 23.62 45.47 -31.16
CA LYS A 238 23.36 46.54 -32.15
C LYS A 238 22.12 46.37 -33.04
N ASP A 239 21.10 47.16 -32.73
CA ASP A 239 20.35 47.79 -33.82
C ASP A 239 21.17 48.96 -34.38
N THR A 240 21.63 48.81 -35.62
CA THR A 240 22.33 49.88 -36.34
C THR A 240 21.36 50.96 -36.79
N LYS A 241 21.34 52.11 -36.09
CA LYS A 241 21.43 53.47 -36.68
C LYS A 241 21.43 54.57 -35.60
N MET A 242 22.24 55.60 -35.84
CA MET A 242 22.16 56.94 -35.23
C MET A 242 22.66 57.16 -33.78
N ALA A 243 23.88 56.69 -33.44
CA ALA A 243 24.72 57.35 -32.43
C ALA A 243 26.22 57.02 -32.70
N PRO A 244 27.16 57.97 -32.47
CA PRO A 244 28.60 57.65 -32.52
C PRO A 244 28.95 56.68 -31.37
N ALA A 245 29.75 55.66 -31.68
CA ALA A 245 30.03 54.57 -30.75
C ALA A 245 30.76 55.05 -29.48
N SER A 246 30.22 54.71 -28.31
CA SER A 246 30.97 54.78 -27.05
C SER A 246 32.10 53.73 -27.08
N PRO A 247 33.39 54.10 -26.87
CA PRO A 247 34.49 53.14 -27.05
C PRO A 247 34.61 52.09 -25.94
N PHE A 248 33.84 52.21 -24.86
CA PHE A 248 33.98 51.43 -23.63
C PHE A 248 32.65 50.83 -23.17
N ARG A 249 32.28 49.69 -23.75
CA ARG A 249 31.38 48.74 -23.06
C ARG A 249 32.15 48.11 -21.90
N ALA A 250 31.63 48.26 -20.68
CA ALA A 250 32.18 47.55 -19.53
C ALA A 250 31.89 46.03 -19.68
N PRO A 251 32.87 45.15 -19.40
CA PRO A 251 32.62 43.71 -19.38
C PRO A 251 31.66 43.35 -18.24
N LEU A 252 30.91 42.25 -18.37
CA LEU A 252 30.11 41.70 -17.28
C LEU A 252 31.03 41.39 -16.08
N ALA A 253 30.76 41.97 -14.92
CA ALA A 253 31.56 41.79 -13.71
C ALA A 253 30.68 41.54 -12.48
N LEU A 254 30.95 40.45 -11.78
CA LEU A 254 30.19 39.97 -10.61
C LEU A 254 31.14 39.73 -9.43
N SER A 255 30.72 40.13 -8.24
CA SER A 255 31.47 39.99 -6.97
C SER A 255 30.86 39.01 -5.98
N ASP A 256 29.66 38.49 -6.26
CA ASP A 256 29.03 37.41 -5.49
C ASP A 256 27.90 36.74 -6.30
N LEU A 257 27.75 35.44 -6.13
CA LEU A 257 26.61 34.62 -6.54
C LEU A 257 26.17 33.81 -5.31
N GLN A 258 25.06 34.22 -4.68
CA GLN A 258 24.49 33.49 -3.55
C GLN A 258 23.28 32.67 -3.98
N VAL A 259 23.15 31.49 -3.40
CA VAL A 259 21.97 30.62 -3.54
C VAL A 259 21.50 30.28 -2.13
N GLY A 260 20.63 31.12 -1.59
CA GLY A 260 20.11 30.99 -0.23
C GLY A 260 19.01 29.94 -0.15
N GLY A 261 19.19 28.94 0.71
CA GLY A 261 18.20 27.87 0.90
C GLY A 261 18.49 26.93 2.06
N ARG A 262 17.75 25.83 2.10
CA ARG A 262 17.90 24.73 3.06
C ARG A 262 18.02 23.40 2.32
N CYS A 263 18.66 22.39 2.92
CA CYS A 263 18.63 21.04 2.34
C CYS A 263 17.18 20.55 2.24
N LYS A 264 16.80 19.90 1.12
CA LYS A 264 15.51 19.22 1.01
C LYS A 264 15.54 17.95 1.86
N CYS A 265 15.09 18.05 3.11
CA CYS A 265 14.97 16.92 4.05
C CYS A 265 13.51 16.64 4.47
N ASN A 266 12.54 17.22 3.76
CA ASN A 266 11.10 17.00 3.96
C ASN A 266 10.58 17.20 5.41
N GLY A 267 11.25 18.04 6.19
CA GLY A 267 10.89 18.29 7.60
C GLY A 267 11.28 17.19 8.59
N HIS A 268 12.11 16.21 8.17
CA HIS A 268 12.58 15.07 8.97
C HIS A 268 14.10 15.08 9.24
N ALA A 269 14.78 16.22 9.05
CA ALA A 269 16.18 16.36 9.48
C ALA A 269 16.51 17.81 9.86
N SER A 270 17.23 17.95 10.97
CA SER A 270 17.74 19.22 11.46
C SER A 270 19.14 19.57 10.93
N LYS A 271 19.86 18.59 10.35
CA LYS A 271 21.26 18.73 9.94
C LYS A 271 21.54 18.01 8.62
N CYS A 272 22.55 18.51 7.91
CA CYS A 272 23.13 17.86 6.73
C CYS A 272 24.61 17.57 6.98
N ARG A 273 25.06 16.38 6.61
CA ARG A 273 26.46 15.96 6.68
C ARG A 273 26.95 15.62 5.28
N ARG A 274 28.21 15.90 4.96
CA ARG A 274 28.84 15.34 3.75
C ARG A 274 29.11 13.85 3.96
N ASP A 275 28.68 13.02 3.01
CA ASP A 275 28.99 11.59 2.95
C ASP A 275 30.45 11.34 2.56
N ASP A 276 30.85 10.07 2.53
CA ASP A 276 32.24 9.67 2.27
C ASP A 276 32.66 9.92 0.80
N THR A 277 31.70 10.28 -0.07
CA THR A 277 31.91 10.77 -1.44
C THR A 277 31.84 12.29 -1.57
N GLY A 278 31.78 13.01 -0.43
CA GLY A 278 31.71 14.47 -0.36
C GLY A 278 30.33 15.08 -0.59
N ARG A 279 29.30 14.29 -0.88
CA ARG A 279 27.94 14.77 -1.18
C ARG A 279 27.18 15.08 0.10
N ALA A 280 26.48 16.20 0.15
CA ALA A 280 25.66 16.56 1.32
C ALA A 280 24.38 15.70 1.38
N VAL A 281 24.20 14.98 2.49
CA VAL A 281 23.08 14.07 2.77
C VAL A 281 22.37 14.50 4.06
N CYS A 282 21.05 14.33 4.14
CA CYS A 282 20.31 14.62 5.37
C CYS A 282 20.66 13.61 6.48
N VAL A 283 20.77 14.07 7.72
CA VAL A 283 20.77 13.18 8.89
C VAL A 283 19.31 12.92 9.25
N CYS A 284 18.72 11.89 8.65
CA CYS A 284 17.29 11.63 8.74
C CYS A 284 16.86 11.09 10.11
N GLU A 285 15.85 11.74 10.68
CA GLU A 285 15.16 11.35 11.91
C GLU A 285 13.77 10.79 11.58
N HIS A 286 12.87 10.67 12.57
CA HIS A 286 11.48 10.27 12.37
C HIS A 286 11.29 8.88 11.71
N HIS A 287 12.31 8.02 11.79
CA HIS A 287 12.41 6.74 11.08
C HIS A 287 12.26 6.86 9.56
N THR A 288 12.76 7.97 9.02
CA THR A 288 12.90 8.19 7.57
C THR A 288 14.31 7.84 7.10
N ALA A 289 14.44 7.59 5.81
CA ALA A 289 15.69 7.23 5.15
C ALA A 289 15.73 7.83 3.73
N GLY A 290 16.83 7.61 3.01
CA GLY A 290 17.09 8.22 1.72
C GLY A 290 17.84 9.57 1.84
N PRO A 291 18.34 10.12 0.72
CA PRO A 291 19.18 11.32 0.75
C PRO A 291 18.42 12.59 1.17
N ASP A 292 17.12 12.62 0.90
CA ASP A 292 16.20 13.73 1.15
C ASP A 292 15.15 13.38 2.24
N CYS A 293 15.35 12.28 2.98
CA CYS A 293 14.40 11.72 3.95
C CYS A 293 13.02 11.41 3.35
N ASP A 294 13.01 10.94 2.10
CA ASP A 294 11.86 10.76 1.20
C ASP A 294 11.28 9.34 1.20
N VAL A 295 11.85 8.42 1.98
CA VAL A 295 11.32 7.07 2.22
C VAL A 295 11.30 6.74 3.72
N CYS A 296 10.55 5.72 4.12
CA CYS A 296 10.65 5.18 5.48
C CYS A 296 11.86 4.24 5.63
N GLU A 297 12.42 4.19 6.83
CA GLU A 297 13.41 3.19 7.25
C GLU A 297 12.85 1.76 7.12
N ASP A 298 13.73 0.79 6.86
CA ASP A 298 13.39 -0.63 6.83
C ASP A 298 12.65 -1.01 8.13
N PHE A 299 11.53 -1.75 8.01
CA PHE A 299 10.60 -2.12 9.11
C PHE A 299 9.60 -1.04 9.56
N TYR A 300 9.71 0.22 9.12
CA TYR A 300 8.80 1.31 9.49
C TYR A 300 7.67 1.58 8.47
N PHE A 301 7.17 0.49 7.87
CA PHE A 301 6.17 0.53 6.78
C PHE A 301 4.71 0.31 7.25
N ASP A 302 4.35 0.68 8.49
CA ASP A 302 2.97 0.50 8.94
C ASP A 302 1.99 1.51 8.33
N ARG A 303 2.46 2.68 7.91
CA ARG A 303 1.68 3.69 7.17
C ARG A 303 2.50 4.27 6.01
N PRO A 304 1.87 4.94 5.02
CA PRO A 304 2.61 5.64 3.97
C PRO A 304 3.54 6.72 4.55
N TRP A 305 4.66 6.95 3.88
CA TRP A 305 5.50 8.12 4.12
C TRP A 305 4.75 9.40 3.76
N HIS A 306 4.96 10.46 4.53
CA HIS A 306 4.46 11.81 4.26
C HIS A 306 5.46 12.83 4.82
N ARG A 307 5.73 13.90 4.05
CA ARG A 307 6.48 15.10 4.51
C ARG A 307 5.93 15.60 5.86
N ALA A 308 6.82 15.98 6.77
CA ALA A 308 6.43 16.63 8.02
C ALA A 308 5.97 18.08 7.76
N THR A 309 4.91 18.50 8.46
CA THR A 309 4.41 19.88 8.48
C THR A 309 4.46 20.42 9.91
N PRO A 310 4.39 21.74 10.14
CA PRO A 310 4.41 22.31 11.50
C PRO A 310 3.33 21.76 12.44
N THR A 311 2.19 21.29 11.89
CA THR A 311 1.09 20.70 12.65
C THR A 311 1.20 19.18 12.79
N HIS A 312 1.80 18.49 11.80
CA HIS A 312 1.85 17.03 11.75
C HIS A 312 3.28 16.56 11.39
N PRO A 313 4.06 16.03 12.35
CA PRO A 313 5.45 15.61 12.11
C PRO A 313 5.59 14.34 11.26
N ASN A 314 4.49 13.65 10.99
CA ASN A 314 4.39 12.51 10.06
C ASN A 314 5.52 11.46 10.11
N PRO A 315 5.98 10.99 11.30
CA PRO A 315 7.02 9.97 11.38
C PRO A 315 6.57 8.65 10.75
N CYS A 316 7.52 7.89 10.23
CA CYS A 316 7.29 6.51 9.85
C CYS A 316 7.06 5.64 11.10
N VAL A 317 6.29 4.56 10.97
CA VAL A 317 5.78 3.79 12.12
C VAL A 317 6.16 2.32 11.96
N ALA A 318 6.78 1.77 13.00
CA ALA A 318 7.23 0.38 13.05
C ALA A 318 6.06 -0.59 12.85
N CYS A 319 6.28 -1.62 12.04
CA CYS A 319 5.32 -2.69 11.87
C CYS A 319 5.22 -3.57 13.12
N GLU A 320 4.01 -3.72 13.68
CA GLU A 320 3.77 -4.65 14.77
C GLU A 320 3.90 -6.11 14.29
N CYS A 321 4.99 -6.79 14.68
CA CYS A 321 5.30 -8.17 14.28
C CYS A 321 5.55 -9.10 15.47
N ASN A 322 5.16 -8.69 16.69
CA ASN A 322 5.34 -9.39 17.96
C ASN A 322 6.79 -9.90 18.17
N GLY A 323 7.81 -9.19 17.66
CA GLY A 323 9.21 -9.62 17.72
C GLY A 323 9.55 -10.89 16.91
N HIS A 324 8.64 -11.41 16.08
CA HIS A 324 8.87 -12.58 15.22
C HIS A 324 9.33 -12.21 13.80
N SER A 325 9.34 -10.92 13.44
CA SER A 325 9.99 -10.45 12.21
C SER A 325 10.60 -9.07 12.41
N ASN A 326 11.64 -8.79 11.64
CA ASN A 326 12.28 -7.49 11.46
C ASN A 326 12.10 -6.98 10.01
N LYS A 327 11.16 -7.56 9.25
CA LYS A 327 10.82 -7.12 7.89
C LYS A 327 9.31 -7.11 7.70
N CYS A 328 8.80 -6.05 7.12
CA CYS A 328 7.40 -5.92 6.73
C CYS A 328 7.29 -5.24 5.35
N ARG A 329 6.08 -5.19 4.81
CA ARG A 329 5.70 -4.31 3.71
C ARG A 329 4.45 -3.53 4.08
N PHE A 330 4.29 -2.36 3.49
CA PHE A 330 3.00 -1.68 3.48
C PHE A 330 1.97 -2.44 2.62
N SER A 331 0.68 -2.21 2.88
CA SER A 331 -0.43 -2.76 2.11
C SER A 331 -1.63 -1.80 2.14
N MET A 332 -1.86 -1.07 1.05
CA MET A 332 -2.87 -0.01 0.98
C MET A 332 -4.30 -0.49 1.30
N GLU A 333 -4.69 -1.67 0.81
CA GLU A 333 -5.98 -2.30 1.11
C GLU A 333 -6.19 -2.48 2.63
N VAL A 334 -5.16 -2.98 3.32
CA VAL A 334 -5.20 -3.23 4.77
C VAL A 334 -5.22 -1.92 5.54
N PHE A 335 -4.47 -0.92 5.08
CA PHE A 335 -4.50 0.44 5.63
C PHE A 335 -5.90 1.06 5.54
N GLN A 336 -6.57 0.93 4.39
CA GLN A 336 -7.94 1.40 4.19
C GLN A 336 -8.92 0.67 5.12
N GLN A 337 -8.86 -0.67 5.19
CA GLN A 337 -9.68 -1.49 6.09
C GLN A 337 -9.48 -1.14 7.57
N SER A 338 -8.29 -0.69 7.98
CA SER A 338 -7.99 -0.24 9.35
C SER A 338 -8.54 1.15 9.70
N GLY A 339 -9.22 1.83 8.77
CA GLY A 339 -9.61 3.24 8.93
C GLY A 339 -8.42 4.20 8.80
N ARG A 340 -7.46 3.90 7.90
CA ARG A 340 -6.20 4.64 7.69
C ARG A 340 -5.31 4.75 8.94
N ARG A 341 -5.24 3.66 9.73
CA ARG A 341 -4.41 3.59 10.95
C ARG A 341 -3.16 2.74 10.78
N SER A 342 -3.29 1.53 10.24
CA SER A 342 -2.22 0.53 10.16
C SER A 342 -2.40 -0.38 8.95
N GLY A 343 -1.41 -0.40 8.06
CA GLY A 343 -1.33 -1.19 6.83
C GLY A 343 -0.10 -2.10 6.74
N GLY A 344 0.77 -2.12 7.75
CA GLY A 344 1.96 -2.96 7.79
C GLY A 344 1.62 -4.44 7.82
N VAL A 345 2.33 -5.25 7.03
CA VAL A 345 2.20 -6.70 6.94
C VAL A 345 3.58 -7.32 7.10
N CYS A 346 3.76 -8.12 8.16
CA CYS A 346 5.02 -8.78 8.46
C CYS A 346 5.38 -9.82 7.39
N GLN A 347 6.68 -9.93 7.12
CA GLN A 347 7.24 -10.90 6.19
C GLN A 347 8.07 -11.93 6.94
N LYS A 348 8.10 -13.18 6.46
CA LYS A 348 9.00 -14.24 6.95
C LYS A 348 8.95 -14.39 8.50
N CYS A 349 7.75 -14.53 9.06
CA CYS A 349 7.55 -14.78 10.49
C CYS A 349 8.42 -15.94 11.00
N ARG A 350 9.22 -15.67 12.04
CA ARG A 350 10.11 -16.62 12.69
C ARG A 350 9.40 -17.28 13.87
N HIS A 351 10.10 -18.12 14.64
CA HIS A 351 9.57 -18.73 15.88
C HIS A 351 8.28 -19.54 15.68
N HIS A 352 8.08 -20.09 14.47
CA HIS A 352 6.89 -20.87 14.08
C HIS A 352 5.56 -20.12 14.21
N THR A 353 5.59 -18.80 14.06
CA THR A 353 4.40 -17.95 13.98
C THR A 353 3.97 -17.66 12.53
N ALA A 354 2.75 -17.18 12.37
CA ALA A 354 2.09 -16.87 11.12
C ALA A 354 1.02 -15.78 11.34
N GLY A 355 0.47 -15.25 10.24
CA GLY A 355 -0.48 -14.14 10.25
C GLY A 355 0.16 -12.78 10.00
N ARG A 356 -0.68 -11.75 9.81
CA ARG A 356 -0.29 -10.38 9.45
C ARG A 356 0.76 -9.78 10.40
N HIS A 357 0.60 -10.01 11.70
CA HIS A 357 1.42 -9.50 12.78
C HIS A 357 2.25 -10.62 13.44
N CYS A 358 2.39 -11.77 12.76
CA CYS A 358 2.95 -13.00 13.31
C CYS A 358 2.25 -13.45 14.61
N GLN A 359 0.92 -13.24 14.69
CA GLN A 359 0.17 -13.29 15.96
C GLN A 359 -0.39 -14.67 16.34
N TYR A 360 -0.30 -15.68 15.47
CA TYR A 360 -0.75 -17.05 15.75
C TYR A 360 0.29 -18.08 15.30
N CYS A 361 0.20 -19.32 15.78
CA CYS A 361 1.15 -20.36 15.44
C CYS A 361 0.90 -20.95 14.04
N GLN A 362 1.94 -21.25 13.28
CA GLN A 362 1.81 -21.89 11.97
C GLN A 362 1.21 -23.30 12.08
N ASN A 363 0.66 -23.84 10.98
CA ASN A 363 0.08 -25.18 10.95
C ASN A 363 1.08 -26.25 11.43
N GLY A 364 0.66 -27.09 12.38
CA GLY A 364 1.53 -28.08 13.05
C GLY A 364 2.17 -27.58 14.35
N TYR A 365 1.86 -26.35 14.76
CA TYR A 365 2.24 -25.76 16.05
C TYR A 365 0.99 -25.24 16.79
N THR A 366 1.07 -25.17 18.11
CA THR A 366 0.03 -24.66 19.02
C THR A 366 0.60 -23.64 20.00
N ARG A 367 -0.25 -22.73 20.47
CA ARG A 367 0.10 -21.67 21.42
C ARG A 367 0.41 -22.22 22.81
N ASP A 368 1.58 -21.89 23.34
CA ASP A 368 1.96 -22.14 24.74
C ASP A 368 1.60 -20.95 25.61
N HIS A 369 0.41 -20.98 26.19
CA HIS A 369 -0.16 -19.88 26.99
C HIS A 369 0.67 -19.50 28.22
N ASN A 370 1.65 -20.32 28.65
CA ASN A 370 2.57 -19.99 29.73
C ASN A 370 3.66 -18.98 29.31
N LYS A 371 3.82 -18.71 28.02
CA LYS A 371 4.80 -17.77 27.45
C LYS A 371 4.07 -16.60 26.81
N ALA A 372 4.61 -15.39 26.94
CA ALA A 372 4.11 -14.21 26.22
C ALA A 372 4.16 -14.44 24.69
N LEU A 373 3.30 -13.75 23.92
CA LEU A 373 3.21 -13.94 22.47
C LEU A 373 4.56 -13.65 21.79
N ASN A 374 5.22 -12.56 22.17
CA ASN A 374 6.53 -12.16 21.62
C ASN A 374 7.71 -13.10 21.95
N HIS A 375 7.50 -14.15 22.76
CA HIS A 375 8.56 -15.07 23.14
C HIS A 375 8.96 -15.98 21.97
N ARG A 376 10.27 -16.27 21.82
CA ARG A 376 10.82 -17.13 20.74
C ARG A 376 10.28 -18.58 20.71
N GLN A 377 9.54 -18.97 21.74
CA GLN A 377 8.92 -20.30 21.93
C GLN A 377 7.41 -20.19 22.25
N ALA A 378 6.75 -19.08 21.90
CA ALA A 378 5.31 -18.91 22.10
C ALA A 378 4.46 -19.97 21.38
N CYS A 379 5.06 -20.64 20.39
CA CYS A 379 4.51 -21.75 19.62
C CYS A 379 5.31 -23.03 19.83
N GLN A 380 4.64 -24.09 20.28
CA GLN A 380 5.20 -25.43 20.47
C GLN A 380 4.67 -26.40 19.40
N PRO A 381 5.45 -27.42 18.98
CA PRO A 381 4.99 -28.39 17.97
C PRO A 381 3.82 -29.24 18.48
N CYS A 382 2.87 -29.54 17.59
CA CYS A 382 1.75 -30.43 17.87
C CYS A 382 2.23 -31.86 18.19
N GLN A 383 1.94 -32.37 19.39
CA GLN A 383 2.39 -33.69 19.86
C GLN A 383 1.40 -34.80 19.49
N CYS A 384 0.95 -34.82 18.23
CA CYS A 384 -0.08 -35.76 17.75
C CYS A 384 0.47 -37.19 17.57
N HIS A 385 -0.28 -38.18 18.08
CA HIS A 385 0.10 -39.59 18.00
C HIS A 385 0.04 -40.10 16.54
N PRO A 386 1.14 -40.64 15.98
CA PRO A 386 1.28 -40.87 14.53
C PRO A 386 0.27 -41.88 13.96
N VAL A 387 -0.21 -42.82 14.78
CA VAL A 387 -1.20 -43.83 14.37
C VAL A 387 -2.63 -43.39 14.72
N GLY A 388 -2.80 -42.62 15.79
CA GLY A 388 -4.12 -42.29 16.35
C GLY A 388 -4.75 -41.01 15.79
N ALA A 389 -3.92 -40.11 15.27
CA ALA A 389 -4.36 -38.92 14.56
C ALA A 389 -4.48 -39.15 13.04
N VAL A 390 -5.20 -38.26 12.37
CA VAL A 390 -5.28 -38.18 10.90
C VAL A 390 -4.02 -37.55 10.30
N GLY A 391 -3.28 -36.76 11.08
CA GLY A 391 -2.00 -36.16 10.69
C GLY A 391 -1.27 -35.52 11.87
N ARG A 392 -0.24 -34.73 11.58
CA ARG A 392 0.59 -34.02 12.60
C ARG A 392 0.05 -32.63 12.97
N TRP A 393 -1.08 -32.22 12.43
CA TRP A 393 -1.69 -30.93 12.71
C TRP A 393 -2.66 -31.00 13.89
N CYS A 394 -2.68 -29.93 14.68
CA CYS A 394 -3.60 -29.71 15.78
C CYS A 394 -4.20 -28.31 15.70
N ASN A 395 -5.28 -28.08 16.45
CA ASN A 395 -5.86 -26.75 16.62
C ASN A 395 -4.81 -25.81 17.23
N GLN A 396 -4.56 -24.65 16.60
CA GLN A 396 -3.50 -23.71 16.99
C GLN A 396 -3.69 -23.09 18.39
N THR A 397 -4.93 -23.02 18.88
CA THR A 397 -5.28 -22.40 20.17
C THR A 397 -5.37 -23.43 21.29
N SER A 398 -5.97 -24.60 21.03
CA SER A 398 -6.23 -25.62 22.05
C SER A 398 -5.25 -26.80 22.04
N GLY A 399 -4.44 -26.98 21.00
CA GLY A 399 -3.53 -28.12 20.84
C GLY A 399 -4.20 -29.45 20.51
N GLN A 400 -5.54 -29.48 20.34
CA GLN A 400 -6.28 -30.71 20.03
C GLN A 400 -5.95 -31.23 18.63
N CYS A 401 -5.39 -32.43 18.55
CA CYS A 401 -5.13 -33.14 17.31
C CYS A 401 -6.42 -33.71 16.69
N LEU A 402 -6.47 -33.83 15.36
CA LEU A 402 -7.58 -34.47 14.66
C LEU A 402 -7.51 -35.99 14.81
N CYS A 403 -8.33 -36.57 15.67
CA CYS A 403 -8.32 -37.99 15.99
C CYS A 403 -9.05 -38.85 14.95
N ARG A 404 -8.62 -40.11 14.80
CA ARG A 404 -9.34 -41.13 14.03
C ARG A 404 -10.50 -41.72 14.80
N ASP A 405 -11.39 -42.42 14.10
CA ASP A 405 -12.59 -43.06 14.67
C ASP A 405 -12.26 -43.94 15.89
N GLY A 406 -12.97 -43.72 16.99
CA GLY A 406 -12.77 -44.46 18.24
C GLY A 406 -11.49 -44.09 19.02
N VAL A 407 -10.73 -43.07 18.58
CA VAL A 407 -9.56 -42.53 19.28
C VAL A 407 -9.93 -41.20 19.97
N THR A 408 -9.33 -40.91 21.12
CA THR A 408 -9.58 -39.68 21.90
C THR A 408 -8.33 -39.18 22.64
N GLY A 409 -8.48 -38.07 23.35
CA GLY A 409 -7.42 -37.33 24.05
C GLY A 409 -6.78 -36.25 23.18
N LEU A 410 -6.14 -35.27 23.83
CA LEU A 410 -5.52 -34.11 23.17
C LEU A 410 -4.59 -34.49 22.02
N ARG A 411 -3.83 -35.57 22.23
CA ARG A 411 -2.82 -36.12 21.31
C ARG A 411 -3.32 -37.30 20.48
N CYS A 412 -4.59 -37.70 20.62
CA CYS A 412 -5.15 -38.91 20.00
C CYS A 412 -4.38 -40.19 20.36
N ASN A 413 -3.97 -40.33 21.62
CA ASN A 413 -3.08 -41.38 22.11
C ASN A 413 -3.80 -42.54 22.83
N ARG A 414 -5.13 -42.51 22.96
CA ARG A 414 -5.91 -43.54 23.65
C ARG A 414 -7.25 -43.81 22.96
N CYS A 415 -7.79 -45.01 23.13
CA CYS A 415 -9.13 -45.33 22.62
C CYS A 415 -10.22 -44.67 23.46
N ALA A 416 -11.31 -44.26 22.80
CA ALA A 416 -12.50 -43.73 23.44
C ALA A 416 -13.21 -44.78 24.32
N PRO A 417 -14.03 -44.36 25.30
CA PRO A 417 -14.90 -45.27 26.04
C PRO A 417 -15.71 -46.17 25.08
N GLY A 418 -15.78 -47.48 25.39
CA GLY A 418 -16.40 -48.47 24.51
C GLY A 418 -15.52 -49.00 23.37
N TYR A 419 -14.28 -48.53 23.21
CA TYR A 419 -13.30 -49.05 22.24
C TYR A 419 -12.12 -49.74 22.95
N LYS A 420 -11.46 -50.66 22.25
CA LYS A 420 -10.19 -51.31 22.64
C LYS A 420 -9.16 -51.15 21.51
N GLN A 421 -7.88 -51.27 21.85
CA GLN A 421 -6.81 -51.18 20.85
C GLN A 421 -6.94 -52.28 19.80
N GLY A 422 -6.87 -51.89 18.52
CA GLY A 422 -6.82 -52.77 17.36
C GLY A 422 -5.39 -53.04 16.92
N LYS A 423 -5.19 -54.12 16.16
CA LYS A 423 -3.86 -54.50 15.63
C LYS A 423 -3.47 -53.77 14.33
N SER A 424 -4.36 -52.95 13.76
CA SER A 424 -4.14 -52.29 12.46
C SER A 424 -3.74 -50.82 12.63
N PRO A 425 -2.66 -50.35 11.98
CA PRO A 425 -2.33 -48.91 11.92
C PRO A 425 -3.39 -48.05 11.23
N LEU A 426 -4.31 -48.64 10.44
CA LEU A 426 -5.41 -47.92 9.81
C LEU A 426 -6.61 -47.76 10.75
N ARG A 427 -6.92 -48.80 11.55
CA ARG A 427 -7.94 -48.80 12.61
C ARG A 427 -7.33 -49.14 13.97
N PRO A 428 -6.68 -48.16 14.65
CA PRO A 428 -6.00 -48.38 15.93
C PRO A 428 -6.94 -48.63 17.10
N CYS A 429 -8.23 -48.30 16.97
CA CYS A 429 -9.25 -48.55 17.98
C CYS A 429 -10.46 -49.24 17.34
N ILE A 430 -10.97 -50.29 17.99
CA ILE A 430 -12.12 -51.09 17.55
C ILE A 430 -13.16 -51.17 18.66
N ARG A 431 -14.45 -51.16 18.32
CA ARG A 431 -15.53 -51.23 19.33
C ARG A 431 -15.42 -52.53 20.15
N LYS A 432 -15.61 -52.42 21.46
CA LYS A 432 -15.76 -53.58 22.35
C LYS A 432 -17.11 -54.23 22.03
N PHE A 433 -17.12 -55.41 21.42
CA PHE A 433 -18.33 -56.21 21.23
C PHE A 433 -18.94 -56.56 22.60
N ARG A 434 -20.05 -55.91 22.96
CA ARG A 434 -20.94 -56.44 23.99
C ARG A 434 -21.74 -57.58 23.37
N ARG A 435 -21.65 -58.81 23.93
CA ARG A 435 -22.59 -59.89 23.63
C ARG A 435 -23.98 -59.47 24.12
N ARG A 436 -24.77 -58.80 23.27
CA ARG A 436 -26.23 -58.79 23.42
C ARG A 436 -26.71 -60.19 23.03
N LYS A 437 -27.45 -60.88 23.93
CA LYS A 437 -28.18 -62.10 23.55
C LYS A 437 -29.09 -61.74 22.37
N ALA A 438 -29.05 -62.53 21.30
CA ALA A 438 -29.89 -62.29 20.14
C ALA A 438 -31.36 -62.51 20.53
N ARG A 439 -32.17 -61.44 20.50
CA ARG A 439 -33.59 -61.57 20.20
C ARG A 439 -33.74 -61.31 18.70
N ILE A 440 -34.51 -62.16 18.04
CA ILE A 440 -34.95 -61.95 16.66
C ILE A 440 -35.82 -60.69 16.65
N GLY A 441 -35.44 -59.69 15.88
CA GLY A 441 -36.11 -58.40 15.86
C GLY A 441 -35.23 -57.30 15.26
N ARG A 442 -35.53 -56.94 14.00
CA ARG A 442 -35.08 -55.77 13.23
C ARG A 442 -33.65 -55.22 13.47
N SER A 443 -32.87 -55.21 12.39
CA SER A 443 -31.62 -54.46 12.27
C SER A 443 -31.83 -52.98 12.64
N TYR A 444 -31.46 -52.60 13.86
CA TYR A 444 -31.33 -51.21 14.27
C TYR A 444 -30.12 -50.60 13.54
N CYS A 445 -30.40 -49.88 12.45
CA CYS A 445 -29.52 -48.81 12.01
C CYS A 445 -29.35 -47.80 13.16
N SER A 446 -28.14 -47.23 13.25
CA SER A 446 -27.79 -46.23 14.26
C SER A 446 -28.74 -45.04 14.26
N GLU A 447 -28.90 -44.44 15.43
CA GLU A 447 -29.64 -43.19 15.67
C GLU A 447 -29.07 -42.03 14.83
N LEU A 448 -29.61 -41.84 13.62
CA LEU A 448 -30.09 -40.51 13.24
C LEU A 448 -31.51 -40.37 13.79
N LEU A 449 -31.96 -39.13 14.06
CA LEU A 449 -33.37 -38.88 14.32
C LEU A 449 -34.20 -39.42 13.13
N PRO A 450 -35.34 -40.11 13.37
CA PRO A 450 -36.17 -40.68 12.30
C PRO A 450 -36.59 -39.67 11.23
N GLU A 451 -36.63 -38.37 11.56
CA GLU A 451 -36.95 -37.27 10.65
C GLU A 451 -35.91 -37.04 9.54
N CYS A 452 -34.61 -37.25 9.78
CA CYS A 452 -33.61 -36.93 8.75
C CYS A 452 -33.61 -37.93 7.57
N VAL A 453 -33.93 -39.21 7.83
CA VAL A 453 -33.93 -40.26 6.80
C VAL A 453 -35.11 -40.13 5.84
N SER A 454 -36.23 -39.58 6.30
CA SER A 454 -37.36 -39.19 5.44
C SER A 454 -37.15 -37.82 4.77
N TYR A 455 -36.37 -36.93 5.38
CA TYR A 455 -36.12 -35.57 4.86
C TYR A 455 -35.06 -35.50 3.75
N CYS A 456 -33.99 -36.28 3.84
CA CYS A 456 -32.99 -36.43 2.77
C CYS A 456 -32.43 -37.85 2.75
N GLN A 457 -32.47 -38.54 1.61
CA GLN A 457 -31.77 -39.81 1.46
C GLN A 457 -30.25 -39.56 1.29
N PRO A 458 -29.38 -40.06 2.20
CA PRO A 458 -27.95 -39.85 2.08
C PRO A 458 -27.40 -40.47 0.78
N SER A 459 -26.44 -39.80 0.16
CA SER A 459 -25.96 -39.99 -1.21
C SER A 459 -25.23 -41.31 -1.53
N GLN A 460 -25.90 -42.45 -1.31
CA GLN A 460 -25.50 -43.76 -1.85
C GLN A 460 -25.91 -43.96 -3.32
N VAL A 461 -26.65 -43.01 -3.90
CA VAL A 461 -27.03 -43.03 -5.33
C VAL A 461 -25.77 -42.93 -6.20
N LYS A 462 -25.44 -44.03 -6.87
CA LYS A 462 -24.35 -44.11 -7.87
C LYS A 462 -24.76 -43.36 -9.14
N VAL A 463 -24.59 -42.03 -9.13
CA VAL A 463 -25.07 -41.13 -10.20
C VAL A 463 -24.46 -41.48 -11.56
N ARG A 464 -25.27 -42.10 -12.44
CA ARG A 464 -24.93 -42.42 -13.84
C ARG A 464 -25.50 -41.35 -14.76
N MET A 465 -24.79 -40.23 -14.91
CA MET A 465 -25.22 -39.12 -15.77
C MET A 465 -25.12 -39.48 -17.27
N ASN A 466 -26.21 -39.34 -18.02
CA ASN A 466 -26.28 -39.34 -19.48
C ASN A 466 -26.52 -37.89 -20.01
N LEU A 467 -26.63 -37.67 -21.32
CA LEU A 467 -26.84 -36.31 -21.87
C LEU A 467 -28.17 -35.72 -21.41
N GLU A 468 -29.25 -36.49 -21.50
CA GLU A 468 -30.61 -36.11 -21.12
C GLU A 468 -30.71 -35.66 -19.65
N THR A 469 -30.23 -36.50 -18.72
CA THR A 469 -30.18 -36.16 -17.29
C THR A 469 -29.27 -34.98 -16.97
N TYR A 470 -28.23 -34.72 -17.79
CA TYR A 470 -27.42 -33.50 -17.71
C TYR A 470 -28.21 -32.26 -18.19
N CYS A 471 -29.01 -32.40 -19.25
CA CYS A 471 -29.86 -31.32 -19.78
C CYS A 471 -31.01 -30.92 -18.83
N LEU A 472 -31.45 -31.83 -17.96
CA LEU A 472 -32.48 -31.54 -16.95
C LEU A 472 -31.97 -30.78 -15.71
N LYS A 473 -30.66 -30.49 -15.59
CA LYS A 473 -30.09 -29.77 -14.45
C LYS A 473 -29.87 -28.30 -14.76
N ASP A 474 -30.08 -27.44 -13.78
CA ASP A 474 -29.92 -26.00 -13.99
C ASP A 474 -28.47 -25.58 -13.72
N TYR A 475 -27.74 -26.26 -12.82
CA TYR A 475 -26.30 -26.07 -12.71
C TYR A 475 -25.50 -27.37 -12.55
N VAL A 476 -24.32 -27.40 -13.17
CA VAL A 476 -23.32 -28.48 -13.06
C VAL A 476 -21.93 -27.85 -12.96
N LEU A 477 -21.30 -27.90 -11.78
CA LEU A 477 -20.12 -27.09 -11.43
C LEU A 477 -19.01 -27.95 -10.80
N LYS A 478 -17.74 -27.75 -11.21
CA LYS A 478 -16.56 -28.18 -10.43
C LYS A 478 -16.18 -27.05 -9.49
N VAL A 479 -16.34 -27.26 -8.18
CA VAL A 479 -16.06 -26.25 -7.15
C VAL A 479 -15.07 -26.77 -6.11
N GLN A 480 -14.31 -25.87 -5.51
CA GLN A 480 -13.48 -26.16 -4.33
C GLN A 480 -14.00 -25.37 -3.13
N VAL A 481 -14.29 -26.06 -2.03
CA VAL A 481 -14.75 -25.41 -0.79
C VAL A 481 -13.54 -24.82 -0.07
N ARG A 482 -13.57 -23.52 0.23
CA ARG A 482 -12.49 -22.77 0.88
C ARG A 482 -12.75 -22.49 2.36
N GLY A 483 -14.01 -22.27 2.73
CA GLY A 483 -14.45 -22.03 4.11
C GLY A 483 -15.95 -22.24 4.25
N MET A 484 -16.45 -22.16 5.48
CA MET A 484 -17.87 -22.15 5.80
C MET A 484 -18.12 -21.30 7.05
N GLU A 485 -19.21 -20.56 7.06
CA GLU A 485 -19.64 -19.69 8.15
C GLU A 485 -21.14 -19.83 8.38
N ARG A 486 -21.60 -19.67 9.62
CA ARG A 486 -23.02 -19.79 9.99
C ARG A 486 -23.67 -18.41 9.96
N SER A 487 -24.76 -18.27 9.22
CA SER A 487 -25.52 -17.04 9.03
C SER A 487 -27.00 -17.30 9.35
N GLY A 488 -27.33 -17.27 10.64
CA GLY A 488 -28.69 -17.54 11.14
C GLY A 488 -29.17 -18.96 10.80
N PRO A 489 -30.30 -19.13 10.09
CA PRO A 489 -30.83 -20.43 9.64
C PRO A 489 -30.13 -21.00 8.39
N TRP A 490 -29.05 -20.35 7.92
CA TRP A 490 -28.27 -20.76 6.75
C TRP A 490 -26.78 -20.94 7.08
N TRP A 491 -26.12 -21.76 6.27
CA TRP A 491 -24.67 -21.83 6.17
C TRP A 491 -24.20 -21.21 4.86
N GLN A 492 -23.21 -20.33 4.95
CA GLN A 492 -22.54 -19.72 3.81
C GLN A 492 -21.20 -20.43 3.58
N PHE A 493 -21.09 -21.20 2.51
CA PHE A 493 -19.84 -21.81 2.08
C PHE A 493 -19.11 -20.88 1.10
N SER A 494 -17.89 -20.47 1.46
CA SER A 494 -16.98 -19.79 0.53
C SER A 494 -16.47 -20.82 -0.45
N ILE A 495 -16.94 -20.80 -1.70
CA ILE A 495 -16.52 -21.74 -2.75
C ILE A 495 -15.71 -21.02 -3.84
N SER A 496 -14.92 -21.81 -4.57
CA SER A 496 -14.17 -21.36 -5.75
C SER A 496 -14.58 -22.22 -6.94
N VAL A 497 -15.32 -21.63 -7.89
CA VAL A 497 -15.80 -22.30 -9.11
C VAL A 497 -14.64 -22.45 -10.09
N GLN A 498 -14.11 -23.66 -10.21
CA GLN A 498 -12.99 -24.00 -11.10
C GLN A 498 -13.47 -24.20 -12.54
N THR A 499 -14.63 -24.80 -12.76
CA THR A 499 -15.22 -24.98 -14.09
C THR A 499 -16.73 -25.05 -14.02
N VAL A 500 -17.38 -24.22 -14.85
CA VAL A 500 -18.81 -24.33 -15.16
C VAL A 500 -18.96 -25.35 -16.31
N PHE A 501 -19.76 -26.39 -16.08
CA PHE A 501 -20.20 -27.29 -17.16
C PHE A 501 -21.55 -26.83 -17.72
N ARG A 502 -22.53 -26.59 -16.83
CA ARG A 502 -23.86 -26.06 -17.14
C ARG A 502 -24.25 -24.97 -16.14
N THR A 503 -25.01 -23.98 -16.58
CA THR A 503 -25.72 -22.98 -15.77
C THR A 503 -27.04 -22.66 -16.48
N GLY A 504 -28.07 -22.27 -15.73
CA GLY A 504 -29.39 -21.96 -16.28
C GLY A 504 -29.38 -20.62 -17.03
N SER A 505 -30.45 -20.36 -17.79
CA SER A 505 -30.64 -19.09 -18.51
C SER A 505 -30.75 -17.87 -17.58
N THR A 506 -31.16 -18.08 -16.33
CA THR A 506 -31.35 -17.07 -15.27
C THR A 506 -30.11 -16.80 -14.42
N SER A 507 -29.18 -17.76 -14.29
CA SER A 507 -28.14 -17.75 -13.27
C SER A 507 -26.77 -17.29 -13.78
N ARG A 508 -26.26 -16.18 -13.21
CA ARG A 508 -25.00 -15.51 -13.61
C ARG A 508 -23.72 -16.18 -13.04
N VAL A 509 -23.70 -17.51 -12.89
CA VAL A 509 -22.56 -18.23 -12.27
C VAL A 509 -21.33 -18.22 -13.18
N ARG A 510 -20.24 -17.58 -12.72
CA ARG A 510 -18.94 -17.49 -13.40
C ARG A 510 -17.86 -18.30 -12.66
N ARG A 511 -16.71 -18.49 -13.30
CA ARG A 511 -15.49 -18.96 -12.62
C ARG A 511 -15.00 -17.90 -11.64
N GLY A 512 -14.48 -18.32 -10.49
CA GLY A 512 -13.99 -17.42 -9.44
C GLY A 512 -14.52 -17.76 -8.05
N PRO A 513 -14.29 -16.90 -7.05
CA PRO A 513 -14.92 -17.03 -5.74
C PRO A 513 -16.44 -16.77 -5.83
N LEU A 514 -17.22 -17.54 -5.07
CA LEU A 514 -18.67 -17.40 -4.96
C LEU A 514 -19.15 -17.88 -3.59
N SER A 515 -20.28 -17.36 -3.10
CA SER A 515 -20.95 -17.84 -1.89
C SER A 515 -22.01 -18.87 -2.27
N LEU A 516 -21.94 -20.06 -1.66
CA LEU A 516 -22.96 -21.11 -1.76
C LEU A 516 -23.73 -21.19 -0.44
N TRP A 517 -25.06 -21.07 -0.52
CA TRP A 517 -25.93 -21.06 0.66
C TRP A 517 -26.59 -22.42 0.86
N VAL A 518 -26.60 -22.92 2.10
CA VAL A 518 -27.18 -24.23 2.47
C VAL A 518 -28.08 -24.06 3.69
N PRO A 519 -29.32 -24.58 3.72
CA PRO A 519 -30.16 -24.54 4.93
C PRO A 519 -29.50 -25.29 6.10
N ASP A 520 -29.58 -24.73 7.32
CA ASP A 520 -29.06 -25.38 8.54
C ASP A 520 -29.71 -26.74 8.80
N ARG A 521 -30.99 -26.91 8.44
CA ARG A 521 -31.73 -28.19 8.52
C ARG A 521 -31.25 -29.24 7.52
N ASP A 522 -30.91 -28.84 6.30
CA ASP A 522 -30.38 -29.77 5.30
C ASP A 522 -28.96 -30.22 5.71
N LEU A 523 -28.11 -29.28 6.11
CA LEU A 523 -26.72 -29.57 6.50
C LEU A 523 -26.63 -30.41 7.78
N SER A 524 -27.51 -30.18 8.77
CA SER A 524 -27.59 -30.99 10.00
C SER A 524 -28.09 -32.42 9.75
N CYS A 525 -28.91 -32.65 8.72
CA CYS A 525 -29.23 -33.99 8.22
C CYS A 525 -28.16 -34.58 7.28
N GLY A 526 -27.09 -33.84 6.97
CA GLY A 526 -25.95 -34.31 6.18
C GLY A 526 -26.03 -34.05 4.65
N CYS A 527 -26.94 -33.18 4.20
CA CYS A 527 -27.16 -32.86 2.79
C CYS A 527 -26.95 -31.36 2.50
N PRO A 528 -26.21 -30.97 1.45
CA PRO A 528 -25.18 -31.74 0.75
C PRO A 528 -23.95 -32.03 1.63
N ALA A 529 -23.31 -33.18 1.41
CA ALA A 529 -22.12 -33.61 2.14
C ALA A 529 -20.84 -32.86 1.72
N LEU A 530 -20.74 -31.58 2.09
CA LEU A 530 -19.61 -30.70 1.78
C LEU A 530 -18.52 -30.76 2.86
N ASN A 531 -17.25 -30.69 2.44
CA ASN A 531 -16.12 -30.57 3.36
C ASN A 531 -15.17 -29.46 2.90
N VAL A 532 -14.80 -28.57 3.82
CA VAL A 532 -13.81 -27.52 3.58
C VAL A 532 -12.47 -28.13 3.11
N GLY A 533 -11.84 -27.50 2.12
CA GLY A 533 -10.58 -27.93 1.51
C GLY A 533 -10.72 -28.97 0.38
N ARG A 534 -11.89 -29.61 0.21
CA ARG A 534 -12.13 -30.60 -0.86
C ARG A 534 -12.77 -29.98 -2.10
N THR A 535 -12.60 -30.68 -3.22
CA THR A 535 -13.20 -30.35 -4.53
C THR A 535 -14.40 -31.26 -4.79
N PHE A 536 -15.52 -30.69 -5.21
CA PHE A 536 -16.78 -31.37 -5.48
C PHE A 536 -17.30 -31.07 -6.88
N LEU A 537 -18.02 -32.03 -7.44
CA LEU A 537 -18.99 -31.83 -8.50
C LEU A 537 -20.33 -31.49 -7.84
N LEU A 538 -20.81 -30.27 -8.01
CA LEU A 538 -22.17 -29.88 -7.65
C LEU A 538 -23.10 -30.08 -8.85
N ILE A 539 -24.24 -30.71 -8.60
CA ILE A 539 -25.33 -30.90 -9.55
C ILE A 539 -26.63 -30.55 -8.83
N GLY A 540 -27.36 -29.54 -9.30
CA GLY A 540 -28.61 -29.11 -8.70
C GLY A 540 -29.62 -28.62 -9.72
N ALA A 541 -30.86 -28.44 -9.25
CA ALA A 541 -31.86 -27.61 -9.89
C ALA A 541 -31.92 -26.27 -9.14
N GLU A 542 -32.32 -25.21 -9.81
CA GLU A 542 -32.65 -23.93 -9.16
C GLU A 542 -34.14 -24.01 -8.79
N GLU A 543 -34.45 -24.49 -7.57
CA GLU A 543 -35.83 -24.56 -7.08
C GLU A 543 -36.36 -23.14 -6.88
N GLY A 544 -37.05 -22.63 -7.90
CA GLY A 544 -37.70 -21.32 -7.88
C GLY A 544 -38.79 -21.24 -6.81
N GLU A 545 -39.24 -20.01 -6.53
CA GLU A 545 -40.39 -19.64 -5.68
C GLU A 545 -40.19 -19.46 -4.16
N ARG A 546 -38.95 -19.30 -3.66
CA ARG A 546 -38.74 -18.52 -2.40
C ARG A 546 -37.59 -17.52 -2.50
N GLY A 547 -37.82 -16.43 -3.23
CA GLY A 547 -36.93 -15.28 -3.26
C GLY A 547 -36.88 -14.57 -1.91
N TRP A 548 -35.67 -14.32 -1.41
CA TRP A 548 -35.43 -13.43 -0.26
C TRP A 548 -35.47 -11.97 -0.75
N GLY A 549 -36.68 -11.48 -1.03
CA GLY A 549 -36.93 -10.16 -1.59
C GLY A 549 -36.70 -10.06 -3.11
N PRO A 550 -37.12 -8.95 -3.73
CA PRO A 550 -36.83 -8.68 -5.13
C PRO A 550 -35.32 -8.39 -5.33
N GLU A 551 -34.80 -8.83 -6.48
CA GLU A 551 -33.45 -8.59 -7.03
C GLU A 551 -32.25 -9.46 -6.58
N GLU A 552 -32.26 -10.14 -5.43
CA GLU A 552 -31.11 -10.99 -5.05
C GLU A 552 -31.18 -12.45 -5.57
N SER A 553 -30.38 -12.76 -6.59
CA SER A 553 -30.15 -14.14 -7.06
C SER A 553 -28.93 -14.77 -6.36
N ARG A 554 -29.19 -15.69 -5.42
CA ARG A 554 -28.15 -16.41 -4.65
C ARG A 554 -28.06 -17.89 -5.08
N LEU A 555 -26.85 -18.43 -5.19
CA LEU A 555 -26.66 -19.86 -5.45
C LEU A 555 -26.95 -20.66 -4.17
N VAL A 556 -28.02 -21.45 -4.18
CA VAL A 556 -28.44 -22.31 -3.07
C VAL A 556 -28.14 -23.78 -3.40
N ALA A 557 -27.65 -24.52 -2.40
CA ALA A 557 -27.59 -25.97 -2.41
C ALA A 557 -28.39 -26.52 -1.23
N ASP A 558 -29.46 -27.24 -1.56
CA ASP A 558 -30.47 -27.80 -0.68
C ASP A 558 -30.36 -29.35 -0.59
N ARG A 559 -31.33 -29.99 0.05
CA ARG A 559 -31.50 -31.46 0.06
C ARG A 559 -31.58 -32.12 -1.33
N SER A 560 -32.02 -31.41 -2.39
CA SER A 560 -32.03 -31.93 -3.76
C SER A 560 -30.66 -31.85 -4.46
N THR A 561 -29.74 -31.05 -3.92
CA THR A 561 -28.43 -30.79 -4.53
C THR A 561 -27.42 -31.88 -4.24
N LEU A 562 -26.90 -32.50 -5.31
CA LEU A 562 -25.91 -33.56 -5.24
C LEU A 562 -24.50 -32.98 -5.25
N ALA A 563 -23.81 -33.09 -4.10
CA ALA A 563 -22.38 -32.79 -3.98
C ALA A 563 -21.56 -34.09 -3.96
N LEU A 564 -20.92 -34.42 -5.09
CA LEU A 564 -20.08 -35.61 -5.22
C LEU A 564 -18.60 -35.24 -5.17
N GLN A 565 -17.80 -35.89 -4.32
CA GLN A 565 -16.35 -35.62 -4.27
C GLN A 565 -15.73 -35.87 -5.65
N TRP A 566 -15.02 -34.87 -6.17
CA TRP A 566 -14.57 -34.83 -7.56
C TRP A 566 -13.64 -36.00 -7.93
N ARG A 567 -13.87 -36.59 -9.12
CA ARG A 567 -13.01 -37.61 -9.73
C ARG A 567 -12.66 -37.21 -11.15
N GLU A 568 -11.38 -37.25 -11.52
CA GLU A 568 -10.91 -36.69 -12.81
C GLU A 568 -11.49 -37.40 -14.05
N HIS A 569 -11.93 -38.66 -13.96
CA HIS A 569 -12.58 -39.35 -15.08
C HIS A 569 -13.95 -38.77 -15.47
N TRP A 570 -14.57 -37.90 -14.65
CA TRP A 570 -15.77 -37.14 -15.04
C TRP A 570 -15.45 -35.98 -16.00
N SER A 571 -14.20 -35.49 -15.97
CA SER A 571 -13.72 -34.31 -16.69
C SER A 571 -13.96 -34.38 -18.21
N PRO A 572 -13.63 -35.49 -18.93
CA PRO A 572 -13.88 -35.60 -20.36
C PRO A 572 -15.37 -35.71 -20.70
N LYS A 573 -16.13 -36.51 -19.92
CA LYS A 573 -17.55 -36.77 -20.17
C LYS A 573 -18.40 -35.50 -20.03
N LEU A 574 -18.18 -34.73 -18.96
CA LEU A 574 -18.87 -33.45 -18.73
C LEU A 574 -18.47 -32.37 -19.73
N ARG A 575 -17.23 -32.37 -20.23
CA ARG A 575 -16.83 -31.52 -21.38
C ARG A 575 -17.59 -31.91 -22.66
N GLY A 576 -17.76 -33.21 -22.92
CA GLY A 576 -18.53 -33.73 -24.04
C GLY A 576 -20.00 -33.27 -23.99
N PHE A 577 -20.66 -33.43 -22.84
CA PHE A 577 -22.03 -32.97 -22.65
C PHE A 577 -22.17 -31.45 -22.83
N ARG A 578 -21.29 -30.64 -22.22
CA ARG A 578 -21.26 -29.18 -22.46
C ARG A 578 -21.06 -28.82 -23.94
N GLY A 579 -20.29 -29.62 -24.68
CA GLY A 579 -20.09 -29.43 -26.13
C GLY A 579 -21.34 -29.76 -26.95
N GLN A 580 -22.14 -30.74 -26.53
CA GLN A 580 -23.39 -31.13 -27.18
C GLN A 580 -24.53 -30.15 -26.85
N ASP A 581 -24.60 -29.71 -25.60
CA ASP A 581 -25.48 -28.65 -25.07
C ASP A 581 -25.32 -27.34 -25.85
N LYS A 582 -24.08 -26.85 -25.99
CA LYS A 582 -23.73 -25.69 -26.84
C LYS A 582 -24.04 -25.86 -28.33
N ARG A 583 -24.27 -27.08 -28.80
CA ARG A 583 -24.66 -27.41 -30.19
C ARG A 583 -26.16 -27.67 -30.31
N GLY A 584 -26.97 -27.25 -29.33
CA GLY A 584 -28.43 -27.40 -29.36
C GLY A 584 -28.94 -28.84 -29.21
N ARG A 585 -28.11 -29.79 -28.75
CA ARG A 585 -28.49 -31.20 -28.61
C ARG A 585 -29.18 -31.56 -27.29
N CYS A 586 -29.49 -30.58 -26.46
CA CYS A 586 -30.38 -30.79 -25.33
C CYS A 586 -31.84 -30.70 -25.79
N PRO A 587 -32.72 -31.65 -25.42
CA PRO A 587 -34.14 -31.55 -25.73
C PRO A 587 -34.75 -30.31 -25.04
N LEU A 588 -35.74 -29.70 -25.70
CA LEU A 588 -36.46 -28.54 -25.16
C LEU A 588 -37.26 -28.97 -23.92
N LYS A 589 -37.20 -28.19 -22.83
CA LYS A 589 -38.10 -28.35 -21.68
C LYS A 589 -39.52 -27.98 -22.14
N SER A 590 -40.40 -28.94 -22.33
CA SER A 590 -41.84 -28.66 -22.50
C SER A 590 -42.38 -27.98 -21.23
N PRO A 591 -43.16 -26.89 -21.34
CA PRO A 591 -43.82 -26.30 -20.18
C PRO A 591 -44.91 -27.27 -19.70
N ALA A 592 -44.80 -27.71 -18.44
CA ALA A 592 -45.83 -28.53 -17.82
C ALA A 592 -47.08 -27.69 -17.58
N ALA A 593 -48.18 -28.03 -18.26
CA ALA A 593 -49.49 -27.51 -17.91
C ALA A 593 -49.85 -27.98 -16.49
N GLY A 594 -50.27 -27.04 -15.63
CA GLY A 594 -50.69 -27.38 -14.28
C GLY A 594 -52.00 -28.17 -14.29
N HIS A 595 -52.02 -29.33 -13.62
CA HIS A 595 -53.24 -29.95 -13.12
C HIS A 595 -52.96 -30.55 -11.74
N SER A 596 -53.72 -30.08 -10.75
CA SER A 596 -53.79 -30.66 -9.42
C SER A 596 -55.10 -31.43 -9.33
N GLN A 597 -55.04 -32.75 -9.11
CA GLN A 597 -55.81 -33.47 -8.08
C GLN A 597 -55.78 -35.01 -8.25
N TYR A 598 -55.71 -35.70 -7.10
CA TYR A 598 -56.18 -37.06 -6.80
C TYR A 598 -55.95 -38.21 -7.79
N LEU A 599 -55.06 -39.16 -7.42
CA LEU A 599 -55.46 -40.47 -6.84
C LEU A 599 -54.26 -41.39 -6.58
N GLY A 600 -54.38 -42.26 -5.58
CA GLY A 600 -53.61 -43.52 -5.51
C GLY A 600 -52.48 -43.57 -4.49
N GLU A 601 -52.80 -43.99 -3.26
CA GLU A 601 -51.83 -44.76 -2.47
C GLU A 601 -51.47 -46.05 -3.24
N VAL A 602 -50.19 -46.31 -3.45
CA VAL A 602 -49.71 -47.67 -3.70
C VAL A 602 -48.64 -47.97 -2.66
N THR A 603 -48.97 -48.89 -1.76
CA THR A 603 -48.16 -49.25 -0.60
C THR A 603 -46.96 -50.12 -0.97
N LEU A 604 -46.03 -50.25 -0.03
CA LEU A 604 -44.74 -50.96 -0.14
C LEU A 604 -44.82 -52.50 -0.35
N SER A 605 -45.98 -53.04 -0.74
CA SER A 605 -46.19 -54.49 -0.95
C SER A 605 -45.94 -54.96 -2.39
N THR A 606 -46.20 -54.13 -3.41
CA THR A 606 -46.28 -54.60 -4.81
C THR A 606 -44.92 -54.82 -5.49
N ILE A 607 -43.81 -54.33 -4.92
CA ILE A 607 -42.46 -54.48 -5.52
C ILE A 607 -41.75 -55.78 -5.08
N CYS A 608 -42.27 -56.52 -4.09
CA CYS A 608 -41.73 -57.84 -3.74
C CYS A 608 -42.09 -58.95 -4.75
N SER A 609 -43.13 -58.77 -5.58
CA SER A 609 -43.65 -59.84 -6.44
C SER A 609 -43.07 -59.89 -7.86
N LEU A 610 -42.15 -58.99 -8.23
CA LEU A 610 -41.57 -58.95 -9.59
C LEU A 610 -40.10 -59.43 -9.69
N ILE A 611 -39.52 -59.91 -8.58
CA ILE A 611 -38.12 -60.37 -8.52
C ILE A 611 -38.04 -61.90 -8.26
N GLU A 612 -39.18 -62.60 -8.27
CA GLU A 612 -39.26 -64.04 -7.96
C GLU A 612 -39.81 -64.91 -9.12
N GLN A 613 -39.70 -64.44 -10.37
CA GLN A 613 -40.20 -65.19 -11.56
C GLN A 613 -39.20 -65.49 -12.69
N LEU A 614 -37.93 -65.11 -12.59
CA LEU A 614 -36.88 -65.61 -13.50
C LEU A 614 -35.67 -66.13 -12.72
N THR A 615 -35.89 -67.33 -12.19
CA THR A 615 -34.99 -68.18 -11.44
C THR A 615 -33.83 -68.74 -12.28
N GLN A 616 -32.67 -68.85 -11.62
CA GLN A 616 -31.82 -70.05 -11.56
C GLN A 616 -31.97 -71.11 -12.68
N ASN A 617 -30.99 -71.24 -13.57
CA ASN A 617 -30.05 -72.37 -13.51
C ASN A 617 -28.81 -72.21 -14.43
N PRO A 618 -27.69 -72.93 -14.15
CA PRO A 618 -26.41 -72.77 -14.86
C PRO A 618 -26.08 -73.91 -15.85
N LYS A 619 -24.98 -73.70 -16.61
CA LYS A 619 -24.25 -74.69 -17.46
C LYS A 619 -24.96 -75.22 -18.72
N GLN A 620 -24.62 -74.64 -19.86
CA GLN A 620 -24.07 -75.31 -21.06
C GLN A 620 -23.52 -74.21 -21.98
N ALA A 621 -22.21 -74.22 -22.28
CA ALA A 621 -21.60 -74.86 -23.46
C ALA A 621 -21.87 -74.06 -24.75
N SER A 622 -20.93 -73.76 -25.64
CA SER A 622 -19.48 -73.97 -25.77
C SER A 622 -19.09 -73.45 -27.16
N ALA A 623 -17.79 -73.32 -27.45
CA ALA A 623 -17.23 -72.93 -28.76
C ALA A 623 -17.50 -71.45 -29.19
N SER A 624 -16.61 -70.70 -29.86
CA SER A 624 -15.14 -70.60 -29.98
C SER A 624 -14.87 -69.87 -31.31
N PHE A 625 -13.82 -69.01 -31.40
CA PHE A 625 -13.41 -68.25 -32.60
C PHE A 625 -14.46 -67.21 -33.10
N SER A 626 -14.15 -66.14 -33.85
CA SER A 626 -12.97 -65.24 -33.99
C SER A 626 -13.46 -63.97 -34.77
N ASN A 627 -12.73 -62.89 -35.05
CA ASN A 627 -11.31 -62.53 -34.86
C ASN A 627 -11.15 -60.98 -34.72
N CYS A 628 -10.04 -60.42 -35.23
CA CYS A 628 -9.75 -59.02 -35.61
C CYS A 628 -10.96 -58.21 -36.13
N THR A 629 -11.07 -56.90 -35.90
CA THR A 629 -10.02 -55.83 -35.85
C THR A 629 -10.34 -54.71 -34.87
#